data_AF-A0ABC8CSL7-F1
#
_entry.id   AF-A0ABC8CSL7-F1
#
_cell.length_a   1.000
_cell.length_b   1.000
_cell.length_c   1.000
_cell.angle_alpha   90.00
_cell.angle_beta   90.00
_cell.angle_gamma   90.00
#
_symmetry.space_group_name_H-M   'P 1'
#
loop_
_entity.id
_entity.type
_entity.pdbx_description
1 polymer ?
#
loop_
_entity_poly.entity_id
_entity_poly.type
_entity_poly.pdbx_seq_one_letter_code
_entity_poly.pdbx_strand_id
1 'polypeptide(L)'
;MKKLIIYPFEKEISDIARYREILEEYKLVNIVAPKGWGLGGKESSKLDGGEKTGMIISEQFEKALEECDTVFFNDTKSQALFYTYLDKIRIAYERNKEILMTKALYERLSLNEKLDFDVNIVNTPMNYYDDFLNKEYRYKLYKINTPIIGVFGIGDYCNKFDIQLELRKKFMKDGYRVSQLGTKQYSTLFGFPSLPEFIFSSDMSMEEKILSFNHYIHYIEHKENPDIIILGIPGGIMPLSDEYTNYFGELSLIISKAVPIDVSILSMYYTKELEIKILNDIKLYFKYALQCSVDYFNLTNIKYERDPSSGDVYYTTMEDNQKVSKFISKQGELYKIHNINLFSVLDQSAFENIYNCIIKELAEGILQI
;
A
#
# COMPACT_ATOMS: atom_id res chain seq x y z
N MET A 1 -19.35 11.08 -11.17
CA MET A 1 -17.91 11.01 -10.84
C MET A 1 -17.28 12.34 -11.17
N LYS A 2 -16.54 12.93 -10.22
CA LYS A 2 -15.78 14.16 -10.40
C LYS A 2 -14.51 13.89 -11.21
N LYS A 3 -14.11 14.82 -12.06
CA LYS A 3 -12.86 14.71 -12.84
C LYS A 3 -11.68 15.08 -11.94
N LEU A 4 -10.79 14.13 -11.73
CA LEU A 4 -9.62 14.26 -10.85
C LEU A 4 -8.35 14.47 -11.65
N ILE A 5 -7.51 15.40 -11.19
CA ILE A 5 -6.10 15.45 -11.58
C ILE A 5 -5.21 15.27 -10.35
N ILE A 6 -3.98 14.83 -10.57
CA ILE A 6 -3.00 14.62 -9.51
C ILE A 6 -1.81 15.55 -9.73
N TYR A 7 -1.38 16.23 -8.66
CA TYR A 7 -0.19 17.08 -8.69
C TYR A 7 0.57 17.11 -7.35
N PRO A 8 1.91 17.00 -7.37
CA PRO A 8 2.70 16.48 -8.46
C PRO A 8 2.53 14.97 -8.58
N PHE A 9 2.61 14.50 -9.81
CA PHE A 9 2.66 13.09 -10.13
C PHE A 9 4.09 12.57 -10.10
N GLU A 10 4.31 11.51 -9.31
CA GLU A 10 5.62 10.87 -9.12
C GLU A 10 5.48 9.38 -8.81
N LYS A 11 6.61 8.70 -8.59
CA LYS A 11 6.66 7.25 -8.37
C LYS A 11 5.76 6.79 -7.23
N GLU A 12 5.74 7.53 -6.12
CA GLU A 12 5.08 7.14 -4.87
C GLU A 12 3.56 6.98 -4.97
N ILE A 13 2.97 7.54 -6.01
CA ILE A 13 1.52 7.54 -6.29
C ILE A 13 1.19 7.00 -7.69
N SER A 14 2.16 6.31 -8.32
CA SER A 14 1.98 5.72 -9.65
C SER A 14 0.86 4.68 -9.69
N ASP A 15 0.58 4.04 -8.56
CA ASP A 15 -0.55 3.14 -8.34
C ASP A 15 -1.91 3.80 -8.65
N ILE A 16 -2.08 5.11 -8.39
CA ILE A 16 -3.34 5.80 -8.71
C ILE A 16 -3.61 5.81 -10.22
N ALA A 17 -2.56 5.98 -11.05
CA ALA A 17 -2.72 5.92 -12.50
C ALA A 17 -2.98 4.49 -13.02
N ARG A 18 -2.31 3.51 -12.40
CA ARG A 18 -2.41 2.08 -12.73
C ARG A 18 -3.78 1.50 -12.40
N TYR A 19 -4.33 1.87 -11.25
CA TYR A 19 -5.59 1.34 -10.70
C TYR A 19 -6.74 2.33 -10.81
N ARG A 20 -6.65 3.30 -11.72
CA ARG A 20 -7.63 4.40 -11.84
C ARG A 20 -9.08 3.95 -12.05
N GLU A 21 -9.29 2.77 -12.63
CA GLU A 21 -10.61 2.18 -12.86
C GLU A 21 -11.35 1.78 -11.57
N ILE A 22 -10.66 1.61 -10.45
CA ILE A 22 -11.25 1.28 -9.15
C ILE A 22 -11.23 2.48 -8.18
N LEU A 23 -10.98 3.70 -8.67
CA LEU A 23 -11.19 4.92 -7.89
C LEU A 23 -12.69 5.11 -7.63
N GLU A 24 -13.02 5.40 -6.38
CA GLU A 24 -14.39 5.74 -5.99
C GLU A 24 -14.62 7.24 -6.12
N GLU A 25 -15.82 7.63 -6.55
CA GLU A 25 -16.24 9.03 -6.76
C GLU A 25 -15.49 9.82 -7.87
N TYR A 26 -14.29 9.41 -8.24
CA TYR A 26 -13.37 10.15 -9.11
C TYR A 26 -13.06 9.43 -10.41
N LYS A 27 -12.98 10.19 -11.50
CA LYS A 27 -12.40 9.77 -12.77
C LYS A 27 -11.08 10.51 -12.97
N LEU A 28 -9.96 9.78 -12.93
CA LEU A 28 -8.65 10.37 -13.21
C LEU A 28 -8.55 10.81 -14.68
N VAL A 29 -8.42 12.12 -14.92
CA VAL A 29 -8.34 12.71 -16.27
C VAL A 29 -6.95 13.18 -16.66
N ASN A 30 -6.11 13.55 -15.69
CA ASN A 30 -4.75 14.01 -15.98
C ASN A 30 -3.80 13.73 -14.80
N ILE A 31 -2.53 13.51 -15.11
CA ILE A 31 -1.45 13.30 -14.14
C ILE A 31 -0.33 14.29 -14.47
N VAL A 32 0.00 15.17 -13.53
CA VAL A 32 0.81 16.34 -13.82
C VAL A 32 2.05 16.34 -12.94
N ALA A 33 3.24 16.32 -13.55
CA ALA A 33 4.51 16.49 -12.85
C ALA A 33 4.99 17.96 -12.92
N PRO A 34 5.82 18.42 -11.98
CA PRO A 34 6.50 19.71 -12.09
C PRO A 34 7.46 19.72 -13.28
N LYS A 35 7.53 20.86 -13.97
CA LYS A 35 8.51 21.07 -15.04
C LYS A 35 9.93 20.86 -14.53
N GLY A 36 10.74 20.16 -15.31
CA GLY A 36 12.15 19.92 -14.99
C GLY A 36 12.41 18.63 -14.21
N TRP A 37 11.37 17.91 -13.78
CA TRP A 37 11.53 16.57 -13.18
C TRP A 37 11.87 15.49 -14.22
N GLY A 38 11.88 15.84 -15.51
CA GLY A 38 12.16 14.92 -16.60
C GLY A 38 11.09 13.84 -16.77
N LEU A 39 9.87 14.09 -16.28
CA LEU A 39 8.74 13.17 -16.37
C LEU A 39 7.80 13.51 -17.54
N GLY A 40 7.80 14.75 -18.02
CA GLY A 40 6.94 15.19 -19.13
C GLY A 40 7.01 14.29 -20.36
N GLY A 41 5.84 13.94 -20.88
CA GLY A 41 5.69 13.12 -22.09
C GLY A 41 5.97 11.62 -21.91
N LYS A 42 6.40 11.19 -20.71
CA LYS A 42 6.56 9.77 -20.41
C LYS A 42 5.19 9.13 -20.16
N GLU A 43 5.05 7.88 -20.58
CA GLU A 43 3.93 7.03 -20.16
C GLU A 43 4.14 6.64 -18.69
N SER A 44 3.10 6.70 -17.85
CA SER A 44 3.26 6.57 -16.40
C SER A 44 3.72 5.21 -15.91
N SER A 45 3.54 4.13 -16.68
CA SER A 45 4.08 2.81 -16.35
C SER A 45 5.61 2.77 -16.38
N LYS A 46 6.26 3.78 -16.96
CA LYS A 46 7.72 3.92 -16.85
C LYS A 46 8.19 4.24 -15.43
N LEU A 47 7.31 4.75 -14.57
CA LEU A 47 7.66 4.99 -13.18
C LEU A 47 7.70 3.69 -12.39
N ASP A 48 6.74 2.79 -12.59
CA ASP A 48 6.63 1.54 -11.83
C ASP A 48 7.11 0.29 -12.54
N GLY A 49 7.44 0.36 -13.84
CA GLY A 49 7.93 -0.73 -14.68
C GLY A 49 6.89 -1.82 -14.98
N GLY A 50 5.60 -1.55 -14.73
CA GLY A 50 4.50 -2.45 -15.10
C GLY A 50 3.99 -2.23 -16.52
N GLU A 51 2.89 -2.91 -16.87
CA GLU A 51 2.22 -2.71 -18.16
C GLU A 51 1.73 -1.27 -18.33
N LYS A 52 1.60 -0.85 -19.60
CA LYS A 52 1.14 0.49 -19.99
C LYS A 52 -0.20 0.79 -19.35
N THR A 53 -0.29 1.92 -18.66
CA THR A 53 -1.53 2.41 -18.09
C THR A 53 -2.39 3.12 -19.15
N GLY A 54 -1.76 3.68 -20.18
CA GLY A 54 -2.39 4.55 -21.18
C GLY A 54 -2.40 6.03 -20.80
N MET A 55 -1.77 6.41 -19.68
CA MET A 55 -1.67 7.80 -19.24
C MET A 55 -0.29 8.40 -19.55
N ILE A 56 -0.29 9.60 -20.12
CA ILE A 56 0.93 10.37 -20.39
C ILE A 56 1.06 11.46 -19.33
N ILE A 57 2.25 11.57 -18.74
CA ILE A 57 2.54 12.57 -17.73
C ILE A 57 2.64 13.95 -18.39
N SER A 58 1.78 14.87 -17.95
CA SER A 58 1.76 16.27 -18.38
C SER A 58 2.70 17.12 -17.53
N GLU A 59 3.20 18.22 -18.10
CA GLU A 59 3.87 19.31 -17.36
C GLU A 59 3.07 20.62 -17.44
N GLN A 60 1.84 20.56 -17.95
CA GLN A 60 0.94 21.70 -18.16
C GLN A 60 -0.17 21.69 -17.11
N PHE A 61 0.16 22.11 -15.88
CA PHE A 61 -0.79 22.12 -14.77
C PHE A 61 -2.03 22.99 -15.06
N GLU A 62 -1.81 24.21 -15.55
CA GLU A 62 -2.87 25.18 -15.80
C GLU A 62 -3.88 24.69 -16.84
N LYS A 63 -3.41 23.98 -17.86
CA LYS A 63 -4.26 23.34 -18.87
C LYS A 63 -5.02 22.16 -18.28
N ALA A 64 -4.36 21.31 -17.51
CA ALA A 64 -5.02 20.20 -16.83
C ALA A 64 -6.12 20.67 -15.87
N LEU A 65 -5.93 21.84 -15.26
CA LEU A 65 -6.89 22.48 -14.35
C LEU A 65 -8.19 22.92 -15.05
N GLU A 66 -8.15 23.19 -16.36
CA GLU A 66 -9.35 23.51 -17.16
C GLU A 66 -10.25 22.27 -17.37
N GLU A 67 -9.66 21.08 -17.27
CA GLU A 67 -10.33 19.81 -17.60
C GLU A 67 -10.85 19.05 -16.36
N CYS A 68 -10.62 19.57 -15.15
CA CYS A 68 -10.91 18.89 -13.88
C CYS A 68 -11.92 19.62 -12.99
N ASP A 69 -12.50 18.88 -12.05
CA ASP A 69 -13.33 19.40 -10.95
C ASP A 69 -12.53 19.42 -9.64
N THR A 70 -11.59 18.49 -9.50
CA THR A 70 -10.86 18.22 -8.26
C THR A 70 -9.36 18.03 -8.54
N VAL A 71 -8.51 18.50 -7.62
CA VAL A 71 -7.06 18.30 -7.64
C VAL A 71 -6.65 17.54 -6.38
N PHE A 72 -6.04 16.37 -6.55
CA PHE A 72 -5.33 15.70 -5.46
C PHE A 72 -3.89 16.17 -5.40
N PHE A 73 -3.59 16.87 -4.32
CA PHE A 73 -2.28 17.38 -3.97
C PHE A 73 -1.51 16.30 -3.19
N ASN A 74 -0.48 15.74 -3.85
CA ASN A 74 0.36 14.71 -3.26
C ASN A 74 1.49 15.31 -2.43
N ASP A 75 1.79 14.66 -1.31
CA ASP A 75 2.96 14.96 -0.51
C ASP A 75 4.25 14.55 -1.26
N THR A 76 5.15 15.51 -1.48
CA THR A 76 6.51 15.22 -1.97
C THR A 76 7.54 15.44 -0.88
N LYS A 77 8.58 14.61 -0.89
CA LYS A 77 9.77 14.79 -0.03
C LYS A 77 10.64 15.98 -0.45
N SER A 78 10.41 16.58 -1.64
CA SER A 78 11.23 17.67 -2.16
C SER A 78 10.82 19.01 -1.55
N GLN A 79 11.52 19.41 -0.48
CA GLN A 79 11.34 20.72 0.16
C GLN A 79 11.63 21.91 -0.78
N ALA A 80 12.43 21.70 -1.83
CA ALA A 80 12.88 22.73 -2.76
C ALA A 80 11.75 23.40 -3.58
N LEU A 81 10.53 22.86 -3.54
CA LEU A 81 9.39 23.36 -4.31
C LEU A 81 8.22 23.85 -3.45
N PHE A 82 8.40 24.03 -2.14
CA PHE A 82 7.32 24.38 -1.22
C PHE A 82 6.46 25.57 -1.69
N TYR A 83 7.08 26.71 -2.03
CA TYR A 83 6.34 27.90 -2.50
C TYR A 83 5.67 27.69 -3.86
N THR A 84 6.37 27.08 -4.82
CA THR A 84 5.79 26.76 -6.13
C THR A 84 4.61 25.79 -6.00
N TYR A 85 4.67 24.89 -5.02
CA TYR A 85 3.60 23.95 -4.73
C TYR A 85 2.37 24.63 -4.11
N LEU A 86 2.58 25.54 -3.14
CA LEU A 86 1.51 26.36 -2.57
C LEU A 86 0.85 27.28 -3.60
N ASP A 87 1.61 27.88 -4.52
CA ASP A 87 1.06 28.68 -5.61
C ASP A 87 0.12 27.85 -6.49
N LYS A 88 0.43 26.57 -6.74
CA LYS A 88 -0.44 25.67 -7.50
C LYS A 88 -1.73 25.35 -6.77
N ILE A 89 -1.67 25.20 -5.44
CA ILE A 89 -2.85 25.03 -4.59
C ILE A 89 -3.73 26.29 -4.65
N ARG A 90 -3.15 27.48 -4.52
CA ARG A 90 -3.87 28.76 -4.64
C ARG A 90 -4.54 28.92 -5.99
N ILE A 91 -3.82 28.66 -7.08
CA ILE A 91 -4.39 28.73 -8.44
C ILE A 91 -5.56 27.75 -8.60
N ALA A 92 -5.48 26.54 -8.04
CA ALA A 92 -6.58 25.58 -8.06
C ALA A 92 -7.81 26.11 -7.28
N TYR A 93 -7.58 26.66 -6.09
CA TYR A 93 -8.63 27.27 -5.28
C TYR A 93 -9.32 28.43 -5.99
N GLU A 94 -8.56 29.39 -6.52
CA GLU A 94 -9.06 30.57 -7.24
C GLU A 94 -9.89 30.20 -8.48
N ARG A 95 -9.63 29.02 -9.06
CA ARG A 95 -10.41 28.46 -10.18
C ARG A 95 -11.57 27.57 -9.72
N ASN A 96 -11.99 27.69 -8.46
CA ASN A 96 -13.10 26.95 -7.84
C ASN A 96 -12.96 25.44 -7.98
N LYS A 97 -11.73 24.91 -7.84
CA LYS A 97 -11.48 23.47 -7.83
C LYS A 97 -11.52 22.95 -6.40
N GLU A 98 -12.05 21.76 -6.24
CA GLU A 98 -11.94 21.04 -4.99
C GLU A 98 -10.48 20.64 -4.74
N ILE A 99 -9.98 20.92 -3.55
CA ILE A 99 -8.62 20.60 -3.13
C ILE A 99 -8.67 19.37 -2.23
N LEU A 100 -8.03 18.29 -2.66
CA LEU A 100 -7.81 17.08 -1.87
C LEU A 100 -6.35 16.96 -1.47
N MET A 101 -6.07 16.58 -0.23
CA MET A 101 -4.71 16.22 0.21
C MET A 101 -4.75 15.28 1.41
N THR A 102 -3.63 14.63 1.71
CA THR A 102 -3.52 13.81 2.93
C THR A 102 -3.42 14.68 4.19
N LYS A 103 -3.77 14.10 5.35
CA LYS A 103 -3.63 14.78 6.65
C LYS A 103 -2.18 15.22 6.91
N ALA A 104 -1.21 14.34 6.64
CA ALA A 104 0.21 14.66 6.84
C ALA A 104 0.66 15.86 6.00
N LEU A 105 0.20 15.96 4.75
CA LEU A 105 0.51 17.09 3.91
C LEU A 105 -0.12 18.38 4.46
N TYR A 106 -1.40 18.33 4.83
CA TYR A 106 -2.12 19.46 5.40
C TYR A 106 -1.42 20.00 6.66
N GLU A 107 -1.06 19.12 7.59
CA GLU A 107 -0.34 19.47 8.82
C GLU A 107 1.01 20.12 8.51
N ARG A 108 1.79 19.53 7.60
CA ARG A 108 3.10 20.09 7.22
C ARG A 108 2.98 21.46 6.56
N LEU A 109 1.99 21.67 5.69
CA LEU A 109 1.75 22.97 5.07
C LEU A 109 1.34 24.00 6.13
N SER A 110 0.43 23.63 7.04
CA SER A 110 -0.10 24.50 8.10
C SER A 110 0.94 24.95 9.12
N LEU A 111 2.01 24.18 9.33
CA LEU A 111 3.14 24.58 10.16
C LEU A 111 3.96 25.73 9.58
N ASN A 112 3.98 25.85 8.25
CA ASN A 112 4.82 26.83 7.54
C ASN A 112 4.03 28.05 7.08
N GLU A 113 2.76 27.88 6.72
CA GLU A 113 1.90 28.96 6.24
C GLU A 113 0.44 28.71 6.62
N LYS A 114 -0.29 29.78 6.96
CA LYS A 114 -1.72 29.68 7.22
C LYS A 114 -2.45 29.40 5.90
N LEU A 115 -3.19 28.30 5.85
CA LEU A 115 -4.02 27.94 4.71
C LEU A 115 -5.38 28.64 4.85
N ASP A 116 -5.64 29.65 4.03
CA ASP A 116 -6.90 30.41 4.03
C ASP A 116 -7.88 29.91 2.94
N PHE A 117 -7.88 28.60 2.67
CA PHE A 117 -8.74 27.96 1.66
C PHE A 117 -9.30 26.63 2.16
N ASP A 118 -10.47 26.25 1.63
CA ASP A 118 -11.14 24.99 1.98
C ASP A 118 -10.37 23.79 1.41
N VAL A 119 -10.03 22.84 2.29
CA VAL A 119 -9.31 21.61 1.96
C VAL A 119 -10.10 20.41 2.42
N ASN A 120 -10.32 19.47 1.49
CA ASN A 120 -10.86 18.16 1.81
C ASN A 120 -9.72 17.19 2.13
N ILE A 121 -9.66 16.73 3.38
CA ILE A 121 -8.62 15.82 3.83
C ILE A 121 -9.00 14.40 3.43
N VAL A 122 -8.12 13.76 2.65
CA VAL A 122 -8.15 12.32 2.37
C VAL A 122 -7.65 11.62 3.62
N ASN A 123 -8.56 11.28 4.53
CA ASN A 123 -8.25 10.58 5.77
C ASN A 123 -9.14 9.36 5.96
N THR A 124 -8.66 8.46 6.82
CA THR A 124 -9.47 7.41 7.38
C THR A 124 -10.43 8.03 8.38
N PRO A 125 -11.76 7.86 8.23
CA PRO A 125 -12.69 8.33 9.24
C PRO A 125 -12.38 7.64 10.58
N MET A 126 -12.22 8.46 11.62
CA MET A 126 -12.05 7.97 12.98
C MET A 126 -13.40 7.42 13.44
N ASN A 127 -13.61 6.13 13.22
CA ASN A 127 -14.80 5.45 13.69
C ASN A 127 -14.70 5.30 15.21
N TYR A 128 -15.55 6.00 15.95
CA TYR A 128 -15.76 5.71 17.37
C TYR A 128 -16.50 4.37 17.47
N TYR A 129 -15.74 3.28 17.63
CA TYR A 129 -16.30 1.95 17.82
C TYR A 129 -16.45 1.59 19.31
N ASP A 130 -16.11 2.49 20.23
CA ASP A 130 -16.20 2.26 21.67
C ASP A 130 -17.61 1.82 22.11
N ASP A 131 -18.67 2.40 21.52
CA ASP A 131 -20.06 2.04 21.79
C ASP A 131 -20.41 0.61 21.31
N PHE A 132 -19.64 0.07 20.37
CA PHE A 132 -19.78 -1.31 19.88
C PHE A 132 -19.05 -2.33 20.77
N LEU A 133 -18.12 -1.90 21.62
CA LEU A 133 -17.28 -2.82 22.40
C LEU A 133 -17.95 -3.29 23.69
N ASN A 134 -18.00 -4.61 23.87
CA ASN A 134 -18.35 -5.22 25.14
C ASN A 134 -17.21 -5.04 26.15
N LYS A 135 -17.54 -4.57 27.37
CA LYS A 135 -16.61 -4.40 28.49
C LYS A 135 -15.84 -5.68 28.84
N GLU A 136 -16.42 -6.87 28.61
CA GLU A 136 -15.76 -8.16 28.86
C GLU A 136 -14.53 -8.40 27.98
N TYR A 137 -14.52 -7.79 26.78
CA TYR A 137 -13.42 -7.92 25.82
C TYR A 137 -12.37 -6.83 25.94
N ARG A 138 -12.50 -5.93 26.92
CA ARG A 138 -11.54 -4.84 27.17
C ARG A 138 -10.08 -5.34 27.25
N TYR A 139 -9.88 -6.57 27.73
CA TYR A 139 -8.57 -7.20 27.88
C TYR A 139 -8.46 -8.54 27.13
N LYS A 140 -9.30 -8.75 26.11
CA LYS A 140 -9.34 -9.99 25.32
C LYS A 140 -9.49 -9.68 23.85
N LEU A 141 -8.95 -10.58 23.03
CA LEU A 141 -9.18 -10.56 21.59
C LEU A 141 -10.57 -11.11 21.28
N TYR A 142 -11.31 -10.41 20.42
CA TYR A 142 -12.44 -10.98 19.72
C TYR A 142 -11.97 -12.01 18.72
N LYS A 143 -12.80 -13.05 18.54
CA LYS A 143 -12.63 -13.99 17.44
C LYS A 143 -13.06 -13.31 16.14
N ILE A 144 -12.16 -13.33 15.16
CA ILE A 144 -12.46 -12.96 13.77
C ILE A 144 -12.76 -14.25 13.01
N ASN A 145 -13.85 -14.28 12.26
CA ASN A 145 -14.31 -15.42 11.48
C ASN A 145 -14.16 -15.19 9.96
N THR A 146 -14.15 -13.94 9.50
CA THR A 146 -13.86 -13.62 8.10
C THR A 146 -12.37 -13.86 7.79
N PRO A 147 -12.04 -14.60 6.71
CA PRO A 147 -10.66 -14.83 6.33
C PRO A 147 -9.87 -13.54 6.05
N ILE A 148 -8.61 -13.52 6.50
CA ILE A 148 -7.73 -12.37 6.36
C ILE A 148 -6.52 -12.69 5.48
N ILE A 149 -6.31 -11.86 4.45
CA ILE A 149 -5.05 -11.84 3.68
C ILE A 149 -4.14 -10.73 4.22
N GLY A 150 -2.99 -11.10 4.75
CA GLY A 150 -1.93 -10.19 5.17
C GLY A 150 -0.92 -9.91 4.06
N VAL A 151 -0.75 -8.65 3.67
CA VAL A 151 0.26 -8.23 2.68
C VAL A 151 1.41 -7.54 3.40
N PHE A 152 2.51 -8.29 3.55
CA PHE A 152 3.74 -7.87 4.20
C PHE A 152 4.78 -7.41 3.18
N GLY A 153 5.83 -6.74 3.67
CA GLY A 153 6.96 -6.35 2.86
C GLY A 153 8.25 -6.35 3.64
N ILE A 154 9.38 -6.49 2.94
CA ILE A 154 10.70 -6.37 3.57
C ILE A 154 11.14 -4.91 3.79
N GLY A 155 10.38 -3.94 3.28
CA GLY A 155 10.61 -2.51 3.51
C GLY A 155 9.73 -1.62 2.63
N ASP A 156 10.19 -0.41 2.34
CA ASP A 156 9.48 0.53 1.46
C ASP A 156 9.57 0.18 -0.03
N TYR A 157 8.70 0.77 -0.85
CA TYR A 157 8.67 0.55 -2.31
C TYR A 157 8.60 -0.91 -2.78
N CYS A 158 8.22 -1.87 -1.94
CA CYS A 158 8.10 -3.26 -2.35
C CYS A 158 6.69 -3.64 -2.84
N ASN A 159 6.02 -2.83 -3.66
CA ASN A 159 4.73 -3.16 -4.30
C ASN A 159 3.59 -3.69 -3.37
N LYS A 160 3.64 -3.42 -2.05
CA LYS A 160 2.58 -3.87 -1.12
C LYS A 160 1.21 -3.37 -1.54
N PHE A 161 1.13 -2.07 -1.86
CA PHE A 161 -0.14 -1.45 -2.23
C PHE A 161 -0.66 -1.97 -3.58
N ASP A 162 0.22 -2.24 -4.56
CA ASP A 162 -0.17 -2.88 -5.82
C ASP A 162 -0.78 -4.28 -5.58
N ILE A 163 -0.18 -5.09 -4.71
CA ILE A 163 -0.73 -6.40 -4.33
C ILE A 163 -2.12 -6.24 -3.72
N GLN A 164 -2.29 -5.29 -2.80
CA GLN A 164 -3.59 -5.03 -2.18
C GLN A 164 -4.65 -4.63 -3.22
N LEU A 165 -4.31 -3.72 -4.14
CA LEU A 165 -5.24 -3.22 -5.15
C LEU A 165 -5.60 -4.28 -6.20
N GLU A 166 -4.65 -5.12 -6.64
CA GLU A 166 -4.95 -6.23 -7.55
C GLU A 166 -5.84 -7.29 -6.88
N LEU A 167 -5.55 -7.67 -5.63
CA LEU A 167 -6.42 -8.59 -4.89
C LEU A 167 -7.84 -8.03 -4.81
N ARG A 168 -8.00 -6.78 -4.36
CA ARG A 168 -9.32 -6.12 -4.27
C ARG A 168 -10.05 -6.14 -5.60
N LYS A 169 -9.38 -5.71 -6.68
CA LYS A 169 -9.95 -5.67 -8.03
C LYS A 169 -10.45 -7.04 -8.47
N LYS A 170 -9.70 -8.10 -8.17
CA LYS A 170 -10.05 -9.49 -8.55
C LYS A 170 -11.19 -10.05 -7.70
N PHE A 171 -11.11 -9.94 -6.38
CA PHE A 171 -12.18 -10.37 -5.48
C PHE A 171 -13.51 -9.66 -5.79
N MET A 172 -13.48 -8.34 -5.97
CA MET A 172 -14.70 -7.57 -6.30
C MET A 172 -15.25 -7.95 -7.68
N LYS A 173 -14.39 -8.19 -8.67
CA LYS A 173 -14.80 -8.66 -10.00
C LYS A 173 -15.51 -10.02 -9.94
N ASP A 174 -15.07 -10.89 -9.03
CA ASP A 174 -15.66 -12.21 -8.83
C ASP A 174 -16.87 -12.19 -7.87
N GLY A 175 -17.29 -11.01 -7.41
CA GLY A 175 -18.52 -10.80 -6.64
C GLY A 175 -18.36 -10.91 -5.12
N TYR A 176 -17.14 -11.00 -4.60
CA TYR A 176 -16.89 -11.02 -3.15
C TYR A 176 -17.03 -9.62 -2.54
N ARG A 177 -17.55 -9.57 -1.30
CA ARG A 177 -17.55 -8.37 -0.46
C ARG A 177 -16.19 -8.24 0.22
N VAL A 178 -15.46 -7.18 -0.09
CA VAL A 178 -14.07 -6.98 0.33
C VAL A 178 -13.97 -5.78 1.26
N SER A 179 -13.58 -6.03 2.51
CA SER A 179 -13.06 -5.00 3.41
C SER A 179 -11.54 -4.92 3.28
N GLN A 180 -10.96 -3.73 3.46
CA GLN A 180 -9.53 -3.55 3.30
C GLN A 180 -8.98 -2.43 4.18
N LEU A 181 -7.79 -2.64 4.75
CA LEU A 181 -6.96 -1.60 5.35
C LEU A 181 -5.71 -1.38 4.52
N GLY A 182 -5.57 -0.19 3.94
CA GLY A 182 -4.49 0.17 3.04
C GLY A 182 -3.21 0.67 3.72
N THR A 183 -2.07 0.42 3.08
CA THR A 183 -0.76 0.92 3.55
C THR A 183 -0.49 2.39 3.24
N LYS A 184 -1.37 3.05 2.48
CA LYS A 184 -1.18 4.44 2.01
C LYS A 184 -2.23 5.36 2.62
N GLN A 185 -1.85 6.60 2.94
CA GLN A 185 -2.79 7.58 3.50
C GLN A 185 -3.91 7.96 2.52
N TYR A 186 -3.66 7.88 1.21
CA TYR A 186 -4.64 8.15 0.17
C TYR A 186 -5.52 6.93 -0.20
N SER A 187 -5.52 5.87 0.62
CA SER A 187 -6.31 4.65 0.38
C SER A 187 -7.80 4.93 0.16
N THR A 188 -8.35 5.97 0.80
CA THR A 188 -9.77 6.32 0.68
C THR A 188 -10.16 6.81 -0.71
N LEU A 189 -9.22 7.19 -1.57
CA LEU A 189 -9.50 7.41 -3.00
C LEU A 189 -9.99 6.14 -3.72
N PHE A 190 -9.70 4.97 -3.16
CA PHE A 190 -10.12 3.65 -3.67
C PHE A 190 -11.26 3.03 -2.83
N GLY A 191 -11.90 3.82 -1.96
CA GLY A 191 -13.06 3.38 -1.19
C GLY A 191 -12.77 2.58 0.07
N PHE A 192 -11.53 2.57 0.56
CA PHE A 192 -11.19 1.85 1.78
C PHE A 192 -10.22 2.65 2.66
N PRO A 193 -10.30 2.51 3.99
CA PRO A 193 -9.45 3.27 4.90
C PRO A 193 -7.99 2.79 4.88
N SER A 194 -7.08 3.68 5.30
CA SER A 194 -5.75 3.30 5.75
C SER A 194 -5.80 2.64 7.13
N LEU A 195 -4.65 2.24 7.68
CA LEU A 195 -4.58 1.84 9.09
C LEU A 195 -5.06 2.97 10.02
N PRO A 196 -5.69 2.61 11.16
CA PRO A 196 -6.16 3.58 12.14
C PRO A 196 -4.99 4.28 12.85
N GLU A 197 -5.14 5.58 13.12
CA GLU A 197 -4.04 6.43 13.64
C GLU A 197 -3.47 5.93 14.97
N PHE A 198 -4.29 5.32 15.83
CA PHE A 198 -3.87 4.85 17.16
C PHE A 198 -2.74 3.81 17.09
N ILE A 199 -2.59 3.06 15.99
CA ILE A 199 -1.53 2.06 15.85
C ILE A 199 -0.14 2.72 15.78
N PHE A 200 -0.09 3.98 15.34
CA PHE A 200 1.13 4.78 15.24
C PHE A 200 1.37 5.64 16.50
N SER A 201 0.47 5.60 17.48
CA SER A 201 0.58 6.41 18.70
C SER A 201 1.79 5.99 19.54
N SER A 202 2.55 6.99 20.02
CA SER A 202 3.61 6.79 21.03
C SER A 202 3.06 6.56 22.43
N ASP A 203 1.80 6.94 22.66
CA ASP A 203 1.19 6.99 23.99
C ASP A 203 0.47 5.69 24.35
N MET A 204 0.42 4.74 23.42
CA MET A 204 -0.16 3.41 23.62
C MET A 204 0.93 2.35 23.70
N SER A 205 0.81 1.48 24.69
CA SER A 205 1.60 0.27 24.79
C SER A 205 1.31 -0.69 23.63
N MET A 206 2.23 -1.63 23.39
CA MET A 206 2.02 -2.70 22.40
C MET A 206 0.75 -3.51 22.68
N GLU A 207 0.47 -3.82 23.95
CA GLU A 207 -0.74 -4.56 24.34
C GLU A 207 -2.01 -3.78 23.97
N GLU A 208 -2.06 -2.48 24.29
CA GLU A 208 -3.21 -1.63 23.95
C GLU A 208 -3.41 -1.53 22.43
N LYS A 209 -2.31 -1.41 21.65
CA LYS A 209 -2.39 -1.41 20.18
C LYS A 209 -2.91 -2.73 19.63
N ILE A 210 -2.46 -3.86 20.16
CA ILE A 210 -2.90 -5.20 19.75
C ILE A 210 -4.41 -5.37 20.02
N LEU A 211 -4.86 -5.06 21.24
CA LEU A 211 -6.28 -5.16 21.62
C LEU A 211 -7.15 -4.23 20.78
N SER A 212 -6.76 -2.96 20.65
CA SER A 212 -7.52 -1.96 19.89
C SER A 212 -7.59 -2.30 18.41
N PHE A 213 -6.52 -2.84 17.83
CA PHE A 213 -6.53 -3.26 16.43
C PHE A 213 -7.44 -4.46 16.20
N ASN A 214 -7.38 -5.48 17.06
CA ASN A 214 -8.31 -6.62 17.00
C ASN A 214 -9.78 -6.16 17.10
N HIS A 215 -10.08 -5.27 18.04
CA HIS A 215 -11.41 -4.72 18.25
C HIS A 215 -11.90 -3.93 17.04
N TYR A 216 -11.02 -3.17 16.41
CA TYR A 216 -11.31 -2.44 15.19
C TYR A 216 -11.61 -3.37 14.00
N ILE A 217 -10.84 -4.45 13.82
CA ILE A 217 -11.12 -5.45 12.78
C ILE A 217 -12.44 -6.18 13.05
N HIS A 218 -12.74 -6.52 14.31
CA HIS A 218 -14.02 -7.12 14.68
C HIS A 218 -15.20 -6.20 14.38
N TYR A 219 -15.06 -4.90 14.63
CA TYR A 219 -16.05 -3.89 14.25
C TYR A 219 -16.26 -3.84 12.73
N ILE A 220 -15.18 -3.84 11.94
CA ILE A 220 -15.26 -3.89 10.46
C ILE A 220 -15.99 -5.15 10.01
N GLU A 221 -15.62 -6.32 10.55
CA GLU A 221 -16.27 -7.60 10.26
C GLU A 221 -17.78 -7.53 10.47
N HIS A 222 -18.25 -6.94 11.58
CA HIS A 222 -19.67 -6.88 11.89
C HIS A 222 -20.42 -5.83 11.07
N LYS A 223 -19.81 -4.65 10.88
CA LYS A 223 -20.43 -3.53 10.18
C LYS A 223 -20.52 -3.75 8.68
N GLU A 224 -19.45 -4.25 8.09
CA GLU A 224 -19.32 -4.42 6.64
C GLU A 224 -19.73 -5.83 6.20
N ASN A 225 -19.74 -6.81 7.12
CA ASN A 225 -20.01 -8.23 6.86
C ASN A 225 -19.24 -8.74 5.62
N PRO A 226 -17.91 -8.58 5.55
CA PRO A 226 -17.13 -8.96 4.37
C PRO A 226 -16.98 -10.47 4.25
N ASP A 227 -16.82 -10.93 3.00
CA ASP A 227 -16.43 -12.31 2.69
C ASP A 227 -14.91 -12.49 2.85
N ILE A 228 -14.14 -11.40 2.71
CA ILE A 228 -12.70 -11.38 2.91
C ILE A 228 -12.19 -10.02 3.38
N ILE A 229 -11.16 -10.02 4.23
CA ILE A 229 -10.46 -8.81 4.68
C ILE A 229 -9.03 -8.81 4.13
N ILE A 230 -8.63 -7.72 3.46
CA ILE A 230 -7.26 -7.50 2.99
C ILE A 230 -6.55 -6.51 3.92
N LEU A 231 -5.49 -6.95 4.59
CA LEU A 231 -4.69 -6.11 5.48
C LEU A 231 -3.32 -5.84 4.87
N GLY A 232 -3.05 -4.59 4.55
CA GLY A 232 -1.72 -4.14 4.19
C GLY A 232 -0.92 -3.78 5.42
N ILE A 233 0.29 -4.33 5.55
CA ILE A 233 1.13 -4.13 6.73
C ILE A 233 2.25 -3.15 6.35
N PRO A 234 2.21 -1.91 6.87
CA PRO A 234 3.19 -0.88 6.51
C PRO A 234 4.56 -1.17 7.14
N GLY A 235 5.59 -0.50 6.61
CA GLY A 235 6.98 -0.73 7.03
C GLY A 235 7.55 -2.05 6.50
N GLY A 236 8.58 -2.55 7.18
CA GLY A 236 9.22 -3.83 6.92
C GLY A 236 8.97 -4.85 8.04
N ILE A 237 9.14 -6.13 7.74
CA ILE A 237 9.01 -7.21 8.74
C ILE A 237 10.15 -7.25 9.76
N MET A 238 11.32 -6.71 9.44
CA MET A 238 12.50 -6.69 10.30
C MET A 238 13.51 -5.62 9.82
N PRO A 239 14.48 -5.20 10.64
CA PRO A 239 15.59 -4.35 10.19
C PRO A 239 16.32 -4.94 8.97
N LEU A 240 16.67 -4.10 8.00
CA LEU A 240 17.58 -4.50 6.91
C LEU A 240 19.04 -4.24 7.27
N SER A 241 19.29 -3.23 8.10
CA SER A 241 20.59 -2.92 8.70
C SER A 241 20.39 -2.15 10.01
N ASP A 242 21.49 -1.85 10.69
CA ASP A 242 21.49 -1.05 11.93
C ASP A 242 20.97 0.39 11.68
N GLU A 243 21.17 0.91 10.47
CA GLU A 243 20.74 2.24 10.03
C GLU A 243 19.32 2.23 9.44
N TYR A 244 18.95 1.16 8.72
CA TYR A 244 17.60 1.00 8.19
C TYR A 244 16.83 -0.03 9.01
N THR A 245 16.29 0.47 10.13
CA THR A 245 15.67 -0.34 11.17
C THR A 245 14.30 -0.90 10.77
N ASN A 246 13.66 -0.36 9.73
CA ASN A 246 12.28 -0.73 9.34
C ASN A 246 11.28 -0.64 10.52
N TYR A 247 11.50 0.30 11.44
CA TYR A 247 10.74 0.39 12.69
C TYR A 247 10.72 -0.94 13.46
N PHE A 248 11.79 -1.72 13.34
CA PHE A 248 12.03 -3.01 13.98
C PHE A 248 10.95 -4.08 13.73
N GLY A 249 10.12 -3.91 12.69
CA GLY A 249 8.98 -4.81 12.45
C GLY A 249 7.84 -4.69 13.45
N GLU A 250 7.78 -3.60 14.23
CA GLU A 250 6.79 -3.40 15.30
C GLU A 250 5.36 -3.60 14.80
N LEU A 251 5.00 -2.98 13.66
CA LEU A 251 3.63 -3.07 13.12
C LEU A 251 3.30 -4.47 12.59
N SER A 252 4.29 -5.18 12.02
CA SER A 252 4.11 -6.58 11.62
C SER A 252 3.80 -7.45 12.83
N LEU A 253 4.49 -7.23 13.94
CA LEU A 253 4.25 -7.94 15.20
C LEU A 253 2.88 -7.59 15.78
N ILE A 254 2.55 -6.30 15.93
CA ILE A 254 1.26 -5.86 16.51
C ILE A 254 0.08 -6.44 15.72
N ILE A 255 0.08 -6.30 14.40
CA ILE A 255 -1.04 -6.70 13.55
C ILE A 255 -1.20 -8.22 13.56
N SER A 256 -0.10 -8.97 13.43
CA SER A 256 -0.14 -10.44 13.40
C SER A 256 -0.54 -11.05 14.75
N LYS A 257 -0.29 -10.38 15.88
CA LYS A 257 -0.81 -10.80 17.19
C LYS A 257 -2.26 -10.40 17.42
N ALA A 258 -2.75 -9.39 16.72
CA ALA A 258 -4.10 -8.89 16.88
C ALA A 258 -5.13 -9.75 16.14
N VAL A 259 -4.79 -10.29 14.97
CA VAL A 259 -5.74 -11.01 14.14
C VAL A 259 -5.12 -12.26 13.50
N PRO A 260 -5.91 -13.33 13.29
CA PRO A 260 -5.43 -14.49 12.56
C PRO A 260 -5.21 -14.11 11.09
N ILE A 261 -3.99 -14.28 10.59
CA ILE A 261 -3.70 -14.09 9.17
C ILE A 261 -3.73 -15.46 8.50
N ASP A 262 -4.75 -15.65 7.67
CA ASP A 262 -5.06 -16.91 7.01
C ASP A 262 -4.17 -17.15 5.78
N VAL A 263 -3.90 -16.08 5.01
CA VAL A 263 -2.96 -16.11 3.89
C VAL A 263 -2.00 -14.93 4.00
N SER A 264 -0.71 -15.17 3.91
CA SER A 264 0.32 -14.14 3.93
C SER A 264 1.08 -14.07 2.62
N ILE A 265 1.14 -12.85 2.08
CA ILE A 265 1.98 -12.50 0.94
C ILE A 265 3.12 -11.63 1.43
N LEU A 266 4.37 -12.07 1.27
CA LEU A 266 5.54 -11.26 1.57
C LEU A 266 6.15 -10.69 0.30
N SER A 267 6.27 -9.37 0.24
CA SER A 267 6.93 -8.70 -0.88
C SER A 267 8.39 -8.33 -0.62
N MET A 268 9.25 -8.62 -1.59
CA MET A 268 10.70 -8.53 -1.47
C MET A 268 11.33 -7.81 -2.68
N TYR A 269 12.51 -7.22 -2.46
CA TYR A 269 13.33 -6.69 -3.54
C TYR A 269 13.91 -7.83 -4.37
N TYR A 270 13.97 -7.63 -5.68
CA TYR A 270 14.58 -8.61 -6.57
C TYR A 270 16.11 -8.62 -6.39
N THR A 271 16.66 -9.83 -6.20
CA THR A 271 18.09 -10.11 -6.31
C THR A 271 18.30 -11.36 -7.15
N LYS A 272 19.41 -11.39 -7.91
CA LYS A 272 19.79 -12.59 -8.70
C LYS A 272 20.24 -13.74 -7.81
N GLU A 273 20.71 -13.43 -6.61
CA GLU A 273 21.30 -14.36 -5.64
C GLU A 273 20.28 -14.64 -4.52
N LEU A 274 19.03 -14.89 -4.90
CA LEU A 274 18.00 -15.21 -3.92
C LEU A 274 18.23 -16.65 -3.42
N GLU A 275 18.62 -16.80 -2.16
CA GLU A 275 18.89 -18.12 -1.60
C GLU A 275 17.62 -18.73 -0.99
N ILE A 276 17.36 -20.00 -1.29
CA ILE A 276 16.26 -20.79 -0.69
C ILE A 276 16.37 -20.82 0.85
N LYS A 277 17.60 -20.87 1.37
CA LYS A 277 17.84 -20.84 2.82
C LYS A 277 17.29 -19.57 3.46
N ILE A 278 17.57 -18.40 2.88
CA ILE A 278 17.07 -17.11 3.38
C ILE A 278 15.54 -17.09 3.41
N LEU A 279 14.89 -17.59 2.36
CA LEU A 279 13.43 -17.65 2.29
C LEU A 279 12.84 -18.59 3.35
N ASN A 280 13.50 -19.70 3.64
CA ASN A 280 13.10 -20.60 4.71
C ASN A 280 13.32 -20.00 6.11
N ASP A 281 14.41 -19.27 6.32
CA ASP A 281 14.66 -18.55 7.58
C ASP A 281 13.59 -17.48 7.82
N ILE A 282 13.16 -16.77 6.77
CA ILE A 282 12.03 -15.84 6.82
C ILE A 282 10.71 -16.56 7.18
N LYS A 283 10.44 -17.74 6.61
CA LYS A 283 9.27 -18.53 6.98
C LYS A 283 9.29 -18.94 8.46
N LEU A 284 10.47 -19.31 8.98
CA LEU A 284 10.63 -19.62 10.40
C LEU A 284 10.37 -18.38 11.27
N TYR A 285 10.88 -17.21 10.85
CA TYR A 285 10.58 -15.95 11.52
C TYR A 285 9.07 -15.67 11.56
N PHE A 286 8.36 -15.79 10.42
CA PHE A 286 6.90 -15.63 10.37
C PHE A 286 6.20 -16.59 11.33
N LYS A 287 6.57 -17.88 11.30
CA LYS A 287 5.95 -18.90 12.15
C LYS A 287 6.12 -18.60 13.64
N TYR A 288 7.33 -18.26 14.07
CA TYR A 288 7.64 -18.14 15.50
C TYR A 288 7.42 -16.73 16.04
N ALA A 289 7.81 -15.70 15.31
CA ALA A 289 7.66 -14.31 15.75
C ALA A 289 6.27 -13.76 15.43
N LEU A 290 5.77 -13.95 14.21
CA LEU A 290 4.50 -13.38 13.75
C LEU A 290 3.29 -14.30 13.95
N GLN A 291 3.48 -15.60 14.22
CA GLN A 291 2.39 -16.59 14.33
C GLN A 291 1.54 -16.71 13.04
N CYS A 292 2.17 -16.54 11.88
CA CYS A 292 1.56 -16.84 10.57
C CYS A 292 2.58 -17.54 9.65
N SER A 293 2.13 -18.07 8.51
CA SER A 293 3.00 -18.62 7.45
C SER A 293 3.44 -17.53 6.47
N VAL A 294 4.38 -17.84 5.56
CA VAL A 294 4.51 -17.11 4.30
C VAL A 294 4.12 -18.06 3.18
N ASP A 295 2.97 -17.78 2.56
CA ASP A 295 2.39 -18.66 1.55
C ASP A 295 2.86 -18.27 0.16
N TYR A 296 3.03 -16.97 -0.07
CA TYR A 296 3.47 -16.42 -1.35
C TYR A 296 4.54 -15.34 -1.18
N PHE A 297 5.49 -15.32 -2.10
CA PHE A 297 6.56 -14.33 -2.18
C PHE A 297 6.42 -13.51 -3.47
N ASN A 298 6.18 -12.22 -3.32
CA ASN A 298 6.22 -11.28 -4.44
C ASN A 298 7.66 -10.76 -4.63
N LEU A 299 8.18 -10.85 -5.85
CA LEU A 299 9.41 -10.19 -6.23
C LEU A 299 9.07 -8.91 -7.00
N THR A 300 9.63 -7.81 -6.51
CA THR A 300 9.45 -6.46 -7.08
C THR A 300 10.50 -6.22 -8.16
N ASN A 301 10.24 -5.30 -9.07
CA ASN A 301 11.23 -4.78 -10.02
C ASN A 301 12.08 -3.64 -9.41
N ILE A 302 12.23 -3.64 -8.09
CA ILE A 302 12.93 -2.60 -7.34
C ILE A 302 14.28 -3.16 -6.90
N LYS A 303 15.33 -2.39 -7.16
CA LYS A 303 16.64 -2.59 -6.58
C LYS A 303 16.77 -1.77 -5.31
N TYR A 304 17.20 -2.43 -4.26
CA TYR A 304 17.62 -1.83 -3.01
C TYR A 304 19.15 -1.66 -3.05
N GLU A 305 19.60 -0.43 -2.92
CA GLU A 305 21.02 -0.08 -2.86
C GLU A 305 21.28 0.73 -1.59
N ARG A 306 22.40 0.46 -0.93
CA ARG A 306 22.82 1.16 0.28
C ARG A 306 24.09 1.94 -0.02
N ASP A 307 24.12 3.21 0.34
CA ASP A 307 25.35 3.99 0.32
C ASP A 307 26.27 3.50 1.44
N PRO A 308 27.49 3.01 1.12
CA PRO A 308 28.39 2.47 2.13
C PRO A 308 28.90 3.51 3.13
N SER A 309 28.85 4.80 2.79
CA SER A 309 29.41 5.90 3.57
C SER A 309 28.39 6.55 4.50
N SER A 310 27.19 6.88 3.99
CA SER A 310 26.13 7.50 4.80
C SER A 310 25.21 6.48 5.45
N GLY A 311 25.13 5.26 4.91
CA GLY A 311 24.13 4.28 5.30
C GLY A 311 22.75 4.54 4.67
N ASP A 312 22.61 5.58 3.86
CA ASP A 312 21.35 5.92 3.20
C ASP A 312 20.92 4.81 2.23
N VAL A 313 19.61 4.63 2.13
CA VAL A 313 18.99 3.63 1.27
C VAL A 313 18.39 4.31 0.03
N TYR A 314 18.67 3.73 -1.13
CA TYR A 314 18.17 4.16 -2.41
C TYR A 314 17.38 3.06 -3.10
N TYR A 315 16.24 3.44 -3.67
CA TYR A 315 15.36 2.54 -4.40
C TYR A 315 15.38 2.89 -5.88
N THR A 316 15.86 1.97 -6.70
CA THR A 316 15.87 2.15 -8.15
C THR A 316 14.85 1.23 -8.80
N THR A 317 13.86 1.82 -9.47
CA THR A 317 12.89 1.04 -10.27
C THR A 317 13.54 0.61 -11.58
N MET A 318 13.47 -0.68 -11.88
CA MET A 318 13.86 -1.19 -13.20
C MET A 318 12.87 -0.71 -14.27
N GLU A 319 13.38 -0.42 -15.46
CA GLU A 319 12.58 0.09 -16.59
C GLU A 319 11.39 -0.81 -16.94
N ASP A 320 11.53 -2.12 -16.75
CA ASP A 320 10.46 -3.11 -16.91
C ASP A 320 10.57 -4.26 -15.90
N ASN A 321 9.48 -5.01 -15.75
CA ASN A 321 9.40 -6.21 -14.93
C ASN A 321 9.96 -7.48 -15.62
N GLN A 322 10.42 -7.42 -16.87
CA GLN A 322 10.77 -8.62 -17.65
C GLN A 322 11.93 -9.39 -17.01
N LYS A 323 12.88 -8.70 -16.37
CA LYS A 323 14.00 -9.36 -15.68
C LYS A 323 13.49 -10.23 -14.53
N VAL A 324 12.52 -9.73 -13.77
CA VAL A 324 11.90 -10.45 -12.64
C VAL A 324 11.07 -11.62 -13.17
N SER A 325 10.19 -11.38 -14.15
CA SER A 325 9.39 -12.45 -14.77
C SER A 325 10.26 -13.56 -15.37
N LYS A 326 11.37 -13.22 -16.07
CA LYS A 326 12.33 -14.21 -16.60
C LYS A 326 13.06 -14.98 -15.51
N PHE A 327 13.33 -14.37 -14.37
CA PHE A 327 13.93 -15.08 -13.23
C PHE A 327 12.94 -16.10 -12.65
N ILE A 328 11.70 -15.66 -12.38
CA ILE A 328 10.64 -16.51 -11.86
C ILE A 328 10.33 -17.64 -12.83
N SER A 329 10.24 -17.38 -14.14
CA SER A 329 9.95 -18.42 -15.13
C SER A 329 11.06 -19.47 -15.25
N LYS A 330 12.33 -19.08 -15.04
CA LYS A 330 13.48 -20.00 -15.13
C LYS A 330 13.72 -20.79 -13.86
N GLN A 331 13.49 -20.19 -12.70
CA GLN A 331 13.83 -20.78 -11.41
C GLN A 331 12.62 -21.21 -10.60
N GLY A 332 11.40 -20.80 -10.96
CA GLY A 332 10.20 -20.99 -10.17
C GLY A 332 9.92 -22.45 -9.80
N GLU A 333 10.17 -23.39 -10.71
CA GLU A 333 10.03 -24.82 -10.42
C GLU A 333 11.01 -25.31 -9.33
N LEU A 334 12.24 -24.79 -9.30
CA LEU A 334 13.19 -25.10 -8.22
C LEU A 334 12.65 -24.60 -6.88
N TYR A 335 12.14 -23.38 -6.81
CA TYR A 335 11.56 -22.83 -5.57
C TYR A 335 10.29 -23.58 -5.13
N LYS A 336 9.43 -23.99 -6.06
CA LYS A 336 8.23 -24.78 -5.77
C LYS A 336 8.55 -26.13 -5.10
N ILE A 337 9.64 -26.80 -5.49
CA ILE A 337 10.11 -28.05 -4.84
C ILE A 337 10.39 -27.82 -3.35
N HIS A 338 10.74 -26.60 -2.96
CA HIS A 338 10.96 -26.18 -1.57
C HIS A 338 9.71 -25.52 -0.93
N ASN A 339 8.52 -25.71 -1.51
CA ASN A 339 7.26 -25.09 -1.09
C ASN A 339 7.31 -23.55 -1.11
N ILE A 340 8.08 -22.94 -2.01
CA ILE A 340 8.19 -21.48 -2.13
C ILE A 340 7.48 -21.04 -3.41
N ASN A 341 6.39 -20.29 -3.25
CA ASN A 341 5.60 -19.76 -4.36
C ASN A 341 6.06 -18.35 -4.71
N LEU A 342 6.90 -18.22 -5.74
CA LEU A 342 7.36 -16.93 -6.26
C LEU A 342 6.40 -16.39 -7.31
N PHE A 343 6.08 -15.09 -7.24
CA PHE A 343 5.38 -14.37 -8.31
C PHE A 343 5.82 -12.91 -8.37
N SER A 344 5.33 -12.18 -9.35
CA SER A 344 5.42 -10.72 -9.39
C SER A 344 4.04 -10.16 -9.68
N VAL A 345 3.56 -9.22 -8.86
CA VAL A 345 2.27 -8.56 -9.04
C VAL A 345 2.18 -7.79 -10.35
N LEU A 346 3.32 -7.34 -10.88
CA LEU A 346 3.39 -6.65 -12.18
C LEU A 346 3.29 -7.62 -13.38
N ASP A 347 3.23 -8.93 -13.14
CA ASP A 347 2.94 -9.96 -14.13
C ASP A 347 1.50 -10.47 -13.92
N GLN A 348 0.57 -9.93 -14.71
CA GLN A 348 -0.87 -10.23 -14.56
C GLN A 348 -1.18 -11.73 -14.67
N SER A 349 -0.47 -12.44 -15.54
CA SER A 349 -0.69 -13.88 -15.74
C SER A 349 -0.24 -14.70 -14.54
N ALA A 350 0.90 -14.33 -13.94
CA ALA A 350 1.39 -14.95 -12.72
C ALA A 350 0.47 -14.62 -11.54
N PHE A 351 0.03 -13.36 -11.42
CA PHE A 351 -0.87 -12.92 -10.37
C PHE A 351 -2.22 -13.63 -10.42
N GLU A 352 -2.79 -13.81 -11.61
CA GLU A 352 -4.04 -14.57 -11.82
C GLU A 352 -3.94 -16.00 -11.27
N ASN A 353 -2.82 -16.68 -11.51
CA ASN A 353 -2.60 -18.02 -10.96
C ASN A 353 -2.53 -18.02 -9.44
N ILE A 354 -1.82 -17.05 -8.84
CA ILE A 354 -1.73 -16.91 -7.37
C ILE A 354 -3.11 -16.63 -6.78
N TYR A 355 -3.88 -15.72 -7.36
CA TYR A 355 -5.24 -15.42 -6.92
C TYR A 355 -6.13 -16.67 -6.91
N ASN A 356 -6.07 -17.48 -7.97
CA ASN A 356 -6.86 -18.73 -8.03
C ASN A 356 -6.41 -19.76 -6.98
N CYS A 357 -5.12 -19.84 -6.66
CA CYS A 357 -4.63 -20.67 -5.56
C CYS A 357 -5.15 -20.18 -4.20
N ILE A 358 -5.11 -18.86 -3.95
CA ILE A 358 -5.64 -18.26 -2.71
C ILE A 358 -7.13 -18.60 -2.54
N ILE A 359 -7.95 -18.46 -3.58
CA ILE A 359 -9.38 -18.82 -3.52
C ILE A 359 -9.57 -20.28 -3.11
N LYS A 360 -8.77 -21.19 -3.71
CA LYS A 360 -8.85 -22.62 -3.40
C LYS A 360 -8.46 -22.92 -1.96
N GLU A 361 -7.36 -22.33 -1.48
CA GLU A 361 -6.87 -22.48 -0.10
C GLU A 361 -7.90 -21.99 0.92
N LEU A 362 -8.51 -20.83 0.67
CA LEU A 362 -9.56 -20.27 1.53
C LEU A 362 -10.83 -21.15 1.53
N ALA A 363 -11.19 -21.76 0.40
CA ALA A 363 -12.37 -22.60 0.28
C ALA A 363 -12.21 -24.00 0.92
N GLU A 364 -11.00 -24.56 0.91
CA GLU A 364 -10.70 -25.88 1.50
C GLU A 364 -10.62 -25.84 3.04
N GLY A 365 -10.63 -24.65 3.63
CA GLY A 365 -10.47 -24.42 5.07
C GLY A 365 -9.00 -24.53 5.46
N ILE A 366 -8.40 -23.40 5.84
CA ILE A 366 -7.00 -23.39 6.24
C ILE A 366 -6.84 -24.17 7.54
N LEU A 367 -6.04 -25.23 7.48
CA LEU A 367 -5.56 -25.96 8.65
C LEU A 367 -4.63 -25.04 9.46
N GLN A 368 -5.19 -24.20 10.32
CA GLN A 368 -4.38 -23.45 11.29
C GLN A 368 -3.69 -24.48 12.22
N ILE A 369 -2.36 -24.40 12.29
CA ILE A 369 -1.47 -25.27 13.08
C ILE A 369 -1.45 -24.84 14.53
#